data_AF-A0A8M9PDK0-F1
#
_entry.id   AF-A0A8M9PDK0-F1
#
_cell.length_a   1.000
_cell.length_b   1.000
_cell.length_c   1.000
_cell.angle_alpha   90.00
_cell.angle_beta   90.00
_cell.angle_gamma   90.00
#
_symmetry.space_group_name_H-M   'P 1'
#
loop_
_entity.id
_entity.type
_entity.pdbx_description
1 polymer ?
#
loop_
_entity_poly.entity_id
_entity_poly.type
_entity_poly.pdbx_seq_one_letter_code
_entity_poly.pdbx_strand_id
1 'polypeptide(L)'
;MVEKDKLMLMAQTIQTLKQERDFLRQTVLKLSNRGAKKVKKVLDTSTECSTSNTDEESMTSSSSSDSPDSDIPRKKRKSHKKTKRASRSKSTKHSTRATTPDDVLRRYNKVFNAYKKEGSISKACAKVGVDRNTLALTAVVAEIQLVDAEFYRSIPKFRTEEKLFDFAKRCLQSLTTDLKSVIENAKQERKLLPIKYKFR
;
A
#
# COMPACT_ATOMS: atom_id res chain seq x y z
N MET A 1 5.51 25.68 -53.85
CA MET A 1 4.25 25.23 -53.22
C MET A 1 4.55 24.44 -51.95
N VAL A 2 5.21 23.28 -52.08
CA VAL A 2 5.67 22.36 -51.00
C VAL A 2 6.00 22.97 -49.63
N GLU A 3 6.74 24.08 -49.58
CA GLU A 3 7.16 24.69 -48.30
C GLU A 3 5.99 25.30 -47.50
N LYS A 4 4.96 25.83 -48.17
CA LYS A 4 3.73 26.30 -47.52
C LYS A 4 2.95 25.13 -46.91
N ASP A 5 2.89 24.00 -47.62
CA ASP A 5 2.19 22.79 -47.18
C ASP A 5 2.88 22.19 -45.95
N LYS A 6 4.22 22.16 -45.95
CA LYS A 6 5.05 21.74 -44.80
C LYS A 6 4.81 22.64 -43.57
N LEU A 7 4.78 23.96 -43.75
CA LEU A 7 4.48 24.92 -42.68
C LEU A 7 3.07 24.73 -42.12
N MET A 8 2.07 24.51 -42.97
CA MET A 8 0.69 24.26 -42.57
C MET A 8 0.55 22.96 -41.77
N LEU A 9 1.19 21.87 -42.22
CA LEU A 9 1.18 20.58 -41.51
C LEU A 9 1.89 20.68 -40.15
N MET A 10 3.01 21.41 -40.07
CA MET A 10 3.68 21.69 -38.80
C MET A 10 2.79 22.51 -37.85
N ALA A 11 2.10 23.53 -38.35
CA ALA A 11 1.17 24.34 -37.54
C ALA A 11 0.00 23.50 -37.00
N GLN A 12 -0.60 22.63 -37.81
CA GLN A 12 -1.63 21.68 -37.39
C GLN A 12 -1.10 20.72 -36.31
N THR A 13 0.08 20.13 -36.53
CA THR A 13 0.74 19.24 -35.57
C THR A 13 0.97 19.93 -34.23
N ILE A 14 1.48 21.17 -34.25
CA ILE A 14 1.68 22.00 -33.04
C ILE A 14 0.36 22.31 -32.34
N GLN A 15 -0.73 22.53 -33.08
CA GLN A 15 -2.06 22.77 -32.51
C GLN A 15 -2.60 21.52 -31.80
N THR A 16 -2.54 20.35 -32.43
CA THR A 16 -2.96 19.07 -31.82
C THR A 16 -2.13 18.76 -30.56
N LEU A 17 -0.80 18.89 -30.63
CA LEU A 17 0.08 18.66 -29.48
C LEU A 17 -0.18 19.65 -28.31
N LYS A 18 -0.57 20.90 -28.61
CA LYS A 18 -1.00 21.86 -27.58
C LYS A 18 -2.32 21.41 -26.91
N GLN A 19 -3.30 20.97 -27.70
CA GLN A 19 -4.58 20.45 -27.18
C GLN A 19 -4.39 19.22 -26.28
N GLU A 20 -3.60 18.24 -26.71
CA GLU A 20 -3.25 17.06 -25.90
C GLU A 20 -2.54 17.44 -24.60
N ARG A 21 -1.55 18.34 -24.68
CA ARG A 21 -0.82 18.84 -23.50
C ARG A 21 -1.73 19.56 -22.50
N ASP A 22 -2.70 20.34 -22.98
CA ASP A 22 -3.63 21.06 -22.11
C ASP A 22 -4.72 20.15 -21.53
N PHE A 23 -5.19 19.15 -22.29
CA PHE A 23 -6.05 18.08 -21.78
C PHE A 23 -5.36 17.26 -20.67
N LEU A 24 -4.09 16.89 -20.87
CA LEU A 24 -3.27 16.19 -19.87
C LEU A 24 -3.07 17.05 -18.62
N ARG A 25 -2.73 18.35 -18.77
CA ARG A 25 -2.60 19.29 -17.65
C ARG A 25 -3.89 19.42 -16.86
N GLN A 26 -5.03 19.59 -17.53
CA GLN A 26 -6.34 19.69 -16.87
C GLN A 26 -6.69 18.39 -16.13
N THR A 27 -6.38 17.23 -16.72
CA THR A 27 -6.60 15.91 -16.09
C THR A 27 -5.73 15.72 -14.84
N VAL A 28 -4.45 16.07 -14.91
CA VAL A 28 -3.54 16.06 -13.75
C VAL A 28 -4.02 17.03 -12.66
N LEU A 29 -4.49 18.23 -13.02
CA LEU A 29 -5.03 19.20 -12.05
C LEU A 29 -6.28 18.66 -11.34
N LYS A 30 -7.22 18.07 -12.09
CA LYS A 30 -8.43 17.41 -11.57
C LYS A 30 -8.10 16.26 -10.60
N LEU A 31 -7.06 15.48 -10.89
CA LEU A 31 -6.59 14.39 -10.02
C LEU A 31 -5.84 14.91 -8.79
N SER A 32 -4.99 15.93 -8.94
CA SER A 32 -4.23 16.56 -7.84
C SER A 32 -5.16 17.20 -6.80
N ASN A 33 -6.18 17.94 -7.25
CA ASN A 33 -7.15 18.59 -6.38
C ASN A 33 -8.03 17.60 -5.59
N ARG A 34 -8.14 16.34 -6.03
CA ARG A 34 -8.79 15.26 -5.27
C ARG A 34 -7.93 14.73 -4.12
N GLY A 35 -6.62 14.98 -4.11
CA GLY A 35 -5.69 14.58 -3.04
C GLY A 35 -5.39 15.66 -1.99
N ALA A 36 -5.67 16.93 -2.29
CA ALA A 36 -5.16 18.08 -1.51
C ALA A 36 -6.06 18.57 -0.34
N LYS A 37 -7.15 17.87 0.02
CA LYS A 37 -7.97 18.20 1.20
C LYS A 37 -7.42 17.60 2.50
N LYS A 38 -6.22 18.02 2.91
CA LYS A 38 -5.69 18.05 4.30
C LYS A 38 -4.26 18.61 4.32
N VAL A 39 -3.82 19.10 5.48
CA VAL A 39 -2.51 19.74 5.75
C VAL A 39 -2.38 21.20 5.27
N LYS A 40 -2.98 22.12 6.04
CA LYS A 40 -2.46 23.49 6.22
C LYS A 40 -2.74 23.92 7.67
N LYS A 41 -1.79 24.65 8.28
CA LYS A 41 -1.73 25.08 9.70
C LYS A 41 -1.58 23.95 10.74
N VAL A 42 -0.39 23.84 11.32
CA VAL A 42 -0.14 24.31 12.70
C VAL A 42 1.27 24.93 12.73
N LEU A 43 1.34 26.25 12.88
CA LEU A 43 2.53 26.98 13.30
C LEU A 43 2.02 28.01 14.29
N ASP A 44 2.41 27.81 15.55
CA ASP A 44 2.33 28.70 16.71
C ASP A 44 1.02 29.43 17.10
N THR A 45 1.09 29.91 18.35
CA THR A 45 0.23 30.89 19.03
C THR A 45 -1.08 30.38 19.66
N SER A 46 -1.21 30.76 20.93
CA SER A 46 -2.22 30.40 21.92
C SER A 46 -3.57 31.13 21.76
N THR A 47 -4.50 30.78 22.67
CA THR A 47 -5.58 31.64 23.20
C THR A 47 -6.97 31.60 22.53
N GLU A 48 -7.81 30.73 23.12
CA GLU A 48 -9.22 30.94 23.54
C GLU A 48 -10.41 31.20 22.57
N CYS A 49 -11.59 30.79 23.11
CA CYS A 49 -12.98 31.21 22.81
C CYS A 49 -13.80 30.59 21.64
N SER A 50 -14.55 29.53 21.99
CA SER A 50 -16.04 29.43 21.97
C SER A 50 -16.92 29.66 20.72
N THR A 51 -17.81 28.67 20.47
CA THR A 51 -19.27 28.76 20.07
C THR A 51 -19.67 29.43 18.73
N SER A 52 -20.73 29.02 17.99
CA SER A 52 -21.79 28.00 18.13
C SER A 52 -22.60 27.81 16.80
N ASN A 53 -23.60 26.91 16.80
CA ASN A 53 -24.72 26.73 15.83
C ASN A 53 -24.37 25.98 14.51
N THR A 54 -25.28 25.23 13.84
CA THR A 54 -26.77 25.19 13.90
C THR A 54 -27.33 23.76 13.71
N ASP A 55 -28.59 23.57 14.11
CA ASP A 55 -29.43 22.36 14.18
C ASP A 55 -30.07 21.90 12.84
N GLU A 56 -30.83 20.78 12.87
CA GLU A 56 -32.10 20.51 12.14
C GLU A 56 -32.70 19.14 12.59
N GLU A 57 -33.83 19.15 13.33
CA GLU A 57 -35.10 18.37 13.15
C GLU A 57 -35.13 16.83 12.83
N SER A 58 -36.12 15.99 13.26
CA SER A 58 -37.43 16.22 13.93
C SER A 58 -38.05 14.89 14.48
N MET A 59 -38.87 14.98 15.56
CA MET A 59 -40.03 14.13 16.02
C MET A 59 -39.94 12.57 16.10
N THR A 60 -40.70 11.80 16.92
CA THR A 60 -42.06 11.94 17.51
C THR A 60 -42.26 11.23 18.88
N SER A 61 -43.09 11.80 19.78
CA SER A 61 -44.04 11.21 20.77
C SER A 61 -43.93 9.73 21.26
N SER A 62 -44.26 9.29 22.48
CA SER A 62 -44.71 9.83 23.80
C SER A 62 -44.66 8.61 24.81
N SER A 63 -45.12 8.57 26.07
CA SER A 63 -46.01 9.42 26.90
C SER A 63 -45.74 9.23 28.42
N SER A 64 -46.66 9.69 29.27
CA SER A 64 -46.64 9.79 30.75
C SER A 64 -47.16 8.56 31.52
N SER A 65 -46.70 8.32 32.77
CA SER A 65 -47.53 8.36 34.00
C SER A 65 -46.70 8.20 35.30
N ASP A 66 -47.36 8.24 36.46
CA ASP A 66 -46.92 8.93 37.68
C ASP A 66 -46.62 8.04 38.93
N SER A 67 -46.05 8.71 39.95
CA SER A 67 -46.18 8.47 41.41
C SER A 67 -45.19 7.56 42.18
N PRO A 68 -44.97 7.84 43.50
CA PRO A 68 -43.81 7.38 44.28
C PRO A 68 -44.16 6.39 45.42
N ASP A 69 -43.12 5.87 46.11
CA ASP A 69 -42.98 5.74 47.59
C ASP A 69 -42.14 4.51 48.06
N SER A 70 -41.55 4.63 49.27
CA SER A 70 -41.08 3.60 50.20
C SER A 70 -39.92 2.62 49.88
N ASP A 71 -38.81 2.87 50.57
CA ASP A 71 -37.75 1.99 51.11
C ASP A 71 -37.71 0.46 50.84
N ILE A 72 -36.65 0.00 50.14
CA ILE A 72 -35.96 -1.29 50.43
C ILE A 72 -34.43 -1.16 50.20
N PRO A 73 -33.55 -1.35 51.20
CA PRO A 73 -32.10 -1.14 51.07
C PRO A 73 -31.37 -2.37 50.51
N ARG A 74 -31.25 -2.54 49.18
CA ARG A 74 -30.58 -3.72 48.60
C ARG A 74 -29.59 -3.49 47.45
N LYS A 75 -28.35 -3.88 47.78
CA LYS A 75 -27.27 -4.42 46.91
C LYS A 75 -26.43 -3.44 46.08
N LYS A 76 -25.18 -3.26 46.57
CA LYS A 76 -23.97 -2.88 45.82
C LYS A 76 -23.95 -3.48 44.39
N ARG A 77 -24.23 -2.68 43.36
CA ARG A 77 -24.13 -3.11 41.94
C ARG A 77 -23.02 -2.37 41.20
N LYS A 78 -21.85 -3.01 41.25
CA LYS A 78 -20.81 -3.14 40.21
C LYS A 78 -20.48 -1.86 39.41
N SER A 79 -19.26 -1.39 39.64
CA SER A 79 -18.61 -0.27 38.93
C SER A 79 -18.86 -0.25 37.42
N HIS A 80 -19.07 0.96 36.89
CA HIS A 80 -19.07 1.22 35.46
C HIS A 80 -17.70 0.83 34.88
N LYS A 81 -17.63 -0.38 34.33
CA LYS A 81 -16.46 -0.93 33.65
C LYS A 81 -16.32 -0.19 32.33
N LYS A 82 -15.70 1.01 32.39
CA LYS A 82 -15.32 1.82 31.22
C LYS A 82 -14.80 0.85 30.15
N THR A 83 -15.49 0.79 29.01
CA THR A 83 -15.13 -0.08 27.90
C THR A 83 -13.76 0.36 27.41
N LYS A 84 -12.71 -0.27 27.95
CA LYS A 84 -11.33 -0.06 27.53
C LYS A 84 -11.29 -0.35 26.05
N ARG A 85 -11.26 0.70 25.23
CA ARG A 85 -10.93 0.61 23.81
C ARG A 85 -9.65 -0.21 23.76
N ALA A 86 -9.74 -1.44 23.25
CA ALA A 86 -8.62 -2.37 23.24
C ALA A 86 -7.48 -1.68 22.50
N SER A 87 -6.45 -1.26 23.24
CA SER A 87 -5.34 -0.52 22.68
C SER A 87 -4.70 -1.39 21.61
N ARG A 88 -4.38 -0.80 20.46
CA ARG A 88 -3.71 -1.48 19.34
C ARG A 88 -2.23 -1.74 19.69
N SER A 89 -1.96 -2.45 20.77
CA SER A 89 -0.63 -2.90 21.21
C SER A 89 -0.26 -4.24 20.57
N LYS A 90 -0.33 -4.30 19.23
CA LYS A 90 0.31 -5.37 18.45
C LYS A 90 1.21 -4.77 17.37
N SER A 91 2.48 -5.16 17.47
CA SER A 91 3.55 -5.05 16.47
C SER A 91 3.97 -3.66 15.98
N THR A 92 4.69 -2.93 16.82
CA THR A 92 5.95 -2.27 16.41
C THR A 92 7.15 -3.22 16.62
N LYS A 93 7.01 -4.50 16.25
CA LYS A 93 8.19 -5.32 15.98
C LYS A 93 8.82 -4.73 14.74
N HIS A 94 9.85 -3.90 14.92
CA HIS A 94 10.65 -3.37 13.81
C HIS A 94 11.05 -4.54 12.92
N SER A 95 10.53 -4.56 11.70
CA SER A 95 10.74 -5.66 10.76
C SER A 95 12.22 -5.67 10.37
N THR A 96 12.99 -6.60 10.93
CA THR A 96 14.44 -6.67 10.73
C THR A 96 14.77 -6.64 9.24
N ARG A 97 15.67 -5.74 8.84
CA ARG A 97 16.10 -5.61 7.43
C ARG A 97 16.63 -6.96 6.92
N ALA A 98 16.35 -7.31 5.66
CA ALA A 98 16.90 -8.52 5.06
C ALA A 98 18.41 -8.34 4.89
N THR A 99 19.19 -9.26 5.42
CA THR A 99 20.63 -9.36 5.21
C THR A 99 20.98 -10.53 4.31
N THR A 100 20.24 -11.64 4.39
CA THR A 100 20.47 -12.86 3.60
C THR A 100 19.36 -13.13 2.56
N PRO A 101 19.63 -13.96 1.53
CA PRO A 101 18.61 -14.49 0.63
C PRO A 101 17.51 -15.28 1.36
N ASP A 102 17.84 -16.03 2.40
CA ASP A 102 16.84 -16.77 3.19
C ASP A 102 15.84 -15.84 3.89
N ASP A 103 16.29 -14.65 4.29
CA ASP A 103 15.45 -13.59 4.81
C ASP A 103 14.55 -12.93 3.76
N VAL A 104 14.90 -13.03 2.47
CA VAL A 104 14.02 -12.69 1.35
C VAL A 104 12.96 -13.78 1.20
N LEU A 105 13.35 -15.05 1.10
CA LEU A 105 12.42 -16.18 0.95
C LEU A 105 11.39 -16.20 2.09
N ARG A 106 11.85 -16.06 3.35
CA ARG A 106 10.98 -15.98 4.54
C ARG A 106 10.00 -14.80 4.48
N ARG A 107 10.42 -13.66 3.93
CA ARG A 107 9.53 -12.50 3.71
C ARG A 107 8.53 -12.72 2.59
N TYR A 108 9.01 -13.21 1.44
CA TYR A 108 8.20 -13.50 0.27
C TYR A 108 7.08 -14.47 0.65
N ASN A 109 7.40 -15.58 1.33
CA ASN A 109 6.42 -16.54 1.82
C ASN A 109 5.43 -15.95 2.83
N LYS A 110 5.86 -15.06 3.74
CA LYS A 110 4.94 -14.33 4.64
C LYS A 110 3.98 -13.44 3.85
N VAL A 111 4.46 -12.68 2.87
CA VAL A 111 3.61 -11.80 2.05
C VAL A 111 2.71 -12.62 1.13
N PHE A 112 3.16 -13.74 0.58
CA PHE A 112 2.35 -14.67 -0.21
C PHE A 112 1.20 -15.28 0.61
N ASN A 113 1.49 -15.73 1.83
CA ASN A 113 0.47 -16.24 2.75
C ASN A 113 -0.52 -15.15 3.23
N ALA A 114 -0.09 -13.89 3.29
CA ALA A 114 -0.99 -12.76 3.52
C ALA A 114 -1.80 -12.42 2.25
N TYR A 115 -1.20 -12.48 1.06
CA TYR A 115 -1.84 -12.19 -0.23
C TYR A 115 -2.99 -13.16 -0.52
N LYS A 116 -2.80 -14.46 -0.25
CA LYS A 116 -3.87 -15.48 -0.30
C LYS A 116 -5.11 -15.13 0.55
N LYS A 117 -4.96 -14.31 1.59
CA LYS A 117 -6.04 -13.91 2.51
C LYS A 117 -6.60 -12.51 2.19
N GLU A 118 -5.76 -11.59 1.74
CA GLU A 118 -6.13 -10.18 1.52
C GLU A 118 -6.55 -9.86 0.07
N GLY A 119 -6.24 -10.74 -0.89
CA GLY A 119 -6.48 -10.55 -2.34
C GLY A 119 -5.66 -9.44 -3.00
N SER A 120 -4.96 -8.59 -2.21
CA SER A 120 -4.22 -7.43 -2.68
C SER A 120 -2.80 -7.42 -2.14
N ILE A 121 -1.81 -7.26 -3.03
CA ILE A 121 -0.39 -7.16 -2.66
C ILE A 121 -0.17 -6.02 -1.67
N SER A 122 -0.78 -4.85 -1.87
CA SER A 122 -0.59 -3.69 -0.98
C SER A 122 -1.08 -3.98 0.45
N LYS A 123 -2.24 -4.65 0.59
CA LYS A 123 -2.75 -5.08 1.91
C LYS A 123 -1.86 -6.15 2.55
N ALA A 124 -1.40 -7.12 1.75
CA ALA A 124 -0.50 -8.18 2.22
C ALA A 124 0.85 -7.63 2.71
N CYS A 125 1.46 -6.72 1.95
CA CYS A 125 2.69 -6.00 2.33
C CYS A 125 2.50 -5.22 3.64
N ALA A 126 1.42 -4.44 3.76
CA ALA A 126 1.10 -3.68 4.97
C ALA A 126 0.88 -4.60 6.20
N LYS A 127 0.22 -5.75 6.02
CA LYS A 127 -0.04 -6.73 7.09
C LYS A 127 1.23 -7.41 7.61
N VAL A 128 2.22 -7.64 6.75
CA VAL A 128 3.50 -8.26 7.13
C VAL A 128 4.53 -7.22 7.60
N GLY A 129 4.33 -5.93 7.29
CA GLY A 129 5.28 -4.86 7.59
C GLY A 129 6.48 -4.87 6.63
N VAL A 130 6.23 -5.16 5.34
CA VAL A 130 7.24 -5.14 4.27
C VAL A 130 6.87 -4.06 3.27
N ASP A 131 7.80 -3.18 2.93
CA ASP A 131 7.60 -2.21 1.88
C ASP A 131 7.48 -2.89 0.49
N ARG A 132 6.56 -2.39 -0.34
CA ARG A 132 6.29 -2.94 -1.67
C ARG A 132 7.48 -2.80 -2.62
N ASN A 133 8.26 -1.72 -2.51
CA ASN A 133 9.44 -1.55 -3.35
C ASN A 133 10.53 -2.57 -2.97
N THR A 134 10.79 -2.73 -1.67
CA THR A 134 11.71 -3.74 -1.12
C THR A 134 11.37 -5.14 -1.63
N LEU A 135 10.09 -5.53 -1.59
CA LEU A 135 9.63 -6.82 -2.12
C LEU A 135 9.81 -6.94 -3.64
N ALA A 136 9.53 -5.89 -4.41
CA ALA A 136 9.72 -5.88 -5.87
C ALA A 136 11.19 -5.88 -6.32
N LEU A 137 12.11 -5.45 -5.46
CA LEU A 137 13.56 -5.49 -5.71
C LEU A 137 14.17 -6.87 -5.47
N THR A 138 13.65 -7.63 -4.51
CA THR A 138 14.22 -8.93 -4.10
C THR A 138 13.38 -10.13 -4.54
N ALA A 139 12.18 -9.93 -5.09
CA ALA A 139 11.26 -10.98 -5.53
C ALA A 139 11.95 -12.07 -6.38
N VAL A 140 12.77 -11.69 -7.36
CA VAL A 140 13.47 -12.63 -8.25
C VAL A 140 14.28 -13.70 -7.50
N VAL A 141 14.88 -13.36 -6.36
CA VAL A 141 15.68 -14.30 -5.55
C VAL A 141 14.79 -15.41 -4.98
N ALA A 142 13.64 -15.04 -4.42
CA ALA A 142 12.68 -16.00 -3.87
C ALA A 142 11.92 -16.76 -4.98
N GLU A 143 11.61 -16.10 -6.10
CA GLU A 143 10.87 -16.71 -7.22
C GLU A 143 11.70 -17.79 -7.91
N ILE A 144 13.00 -17.57 -8.13
CA ILE A 144 13.90 -18.62 -8.61
C ILE A 144 13.95 -19.79 -7.61
N GLN A 145 14.20 -19.51 -6.33
CA GLN A 145 14.33 -20.55 -5.31
C GLN A 145 13.05 -21.39 -5.08
N LEU A 146 11.88 -20.87 -5.46
CA LEU A 146 10.58 -21.56 -5.40
C LEU A 146 10.22 -22.33 -6.69
N VAL A 147 10.77 -21.92 -7.85
CA VAL A 147 10.49 -22.53 -9.15
C VAL A 147 11.54 -23.57 -9.51
N ASP A 148 12.82 -23.25 -9.35
CA ASP A 148 13.95 -24.11 -9.67
C ASP A 148 15.07 -23.94 -8.64
N ALA A 149 15.08 -24.83 -7.66
CA ALA A 149 16.08 -24.86 -6.60
C ALA A 149 17.46 -25.33 -7.09
N GLU A 150 17.56 -26.07 -8.20
CA GLU A 150 18.84 -26.53 -8.75
C GLU A 150 19.50 -25.40 -9.54
N PHE A 151 18.74 -24.70 -10.37
CA PHE A 151 19.21 -23.47 -11.01
C PHE A 151 19.64 -22.43 -9.96
N TYR A 152 18.88 -22.25 -8.87
CA TYR A 152 19.29 -21.37 -7.77
C TYR A 152 20.67 -21.74 -7.19
N ARG A 153 20.97 -23.04 -7.03
CA ARG A 153 22.28 -23.52 -6.54
C ARG A 153 23.42 -23.31 -7.54
N SER A 154 23.13 -23.25 -8.83
CA SER A 154 24.12 -22.97 -9.88
C SER A 154 24.59 -21.50 -9.91
N ILE A 155 23.77 -20.57 -9.42
CA ILE A 155 24.12 -19.14 -9.36
C ILE A 155 25.24 -18.93 -8.33
N PRO A 156 26.27 -18.11 -8.62
CA PRO A 156 27.34 -17.81 -7.67
C PRO A 156 26.80 -17.27 -6.34
N LYS A 157 27.08 -18.02 -5.26
CA LYS A 157 26.57 -17.82 -3.89
C LYS A 157 26.65 -16.36 -3.43
N PHE A 158 25.66 -15.95 -2.66
CA PHE A 158 25.62 -14.63 -2.03
C PHE A 158 26.83 -14.44 -1.09
N ARG A 159 27.56 -13.34 -1.26
CA ARG A 159 28.67 -12.94 -0.37
C ARG A 159 28.15 -11.97 0.69
N THR A 160 28.57 -12.12 1.94
CA THR A 160 28.12 -11.27 3.06
C THR A 160 28.40 -9.77 2.87
N GLU A 161 29.44 -9.45 2.08
CA GLU A 161 29.84 -8.09 1.70
C GLU A 161 28.96 -7.48 0.60
N GLU A 162 28.27 -8.31 -0.19
CA GLU A 162 27.46 -7.89 -1.33
C GLU A 162 26.09 -7.38 -0.86
N LYS A 163 25.55 -6.35 -1.50
CA LYS A 163 24.17 -5.93 -1.21
C LYS A 163 23.21 -6.91 -1.85
N LEU A 164 22.19 -7.29 -1.10
CA LEU A 164 21.08 -8.15 -1.53
C LEU A 164 20.37 -7.69 -2.83
N PHE A 165 20.42 -6.39 -3.13
CA PHE A 165 19.93 -5.80 -4.39
C PHE A 165 20.83 -6.12 -5.58
N ASP A 166 22.16 -6.10 -5.39
CA ASP A 166 23.13 -6.42 -6.43
C ASP A 166 23.10 -7.93 -6.72
N PHE A 167 22.97 -8.77 -5.68
CA PHE A 167 22.69 -10.20 -5.83
C PHE A 167 21.40 -10.46 -6.63
N ALA A 168 20.31 -9.76 -6.31
CA ALA A 168 19.05 -9.87 -7.04
C ALA A 168 19.18 -9.43 -8.52
N LYS A 169 20.01 -8.41 -8.81
CA LYS A 169 20.36 -8.04 -10.20
C LYS A 169 21.10 -9.17 -10.91
N ARG A 170 22.11 -9.79 -10.29
CA ARG A 170 22.83 -10.95 -10.84
C ARG A 170 21.86 -12.11 -11.14
N CYS A 171 20.99 -12.45 -10.20
CA CYS A 171 19.95 -13.47 -10.40
C CYS A 171 19.06 -13.19 -11.62
N LEU A 172 18.61 -11.94 -11.81
CA LEU A 172 17.81 -11.57 -12.98
C LEU A 172 18.59 -11.65 -14.30
N GLN A 173 19.87 -11.29 -14.28
CA GLN A 173 20.75 -11.39 -15.45
C GLN A 173 21.05 -12.84 -15.84
N SER A 174 21.22 -13.74 -14.86
CA SER A 174 21.46 -15.17 -15.10
C SER A 174 20.24 -15.92 -15.65
N LEU A 175 19.02 -15.42 -15.44
CA LEU A 175 17.78 -16.12 -15.81
C LEU A 175 17.66 -16.38 -17.32
N THR A 176 17.51 -17.65 -17.70
CA THR A 176 17.15 -18.07 -19.06
C THR A 176 15.73 -17.61 -19.44
N THR A 177 15.44 -17.58 -20.74
CA THR A 177 14.10 -17.24 -21.26
C THR A 177 13.04 -18.23 -20.77
N ASP A 178 13.39 -19.52 -20.72
CA ASP A 178 12.48 -20.59 -20.30
C ASP A 178 12.08 -20.42 -18.83
N LEU A 179 13.05 -20.20 -17.93
CA LEU A 179 12.77 -19.95 -16.50
C LEU A 179 11.96 -18.66 -16.29
N LYS A 180 12.17 -17.61 -17.10
CA LYS A 180 11.30 -16.42 -17.09
C LYS A 180 9.86 -16.77 -17.45
N SER A 181 9.64 -17.62 -18.45
CA SER A 181 8.28 -18.08 -18.81
C SER A 181 7.63 -18.92 -17.70
N VAL A 182 8.38 -19.84 -17.07
CA VAL A 182 7.88 -20.66 -15.95
C VAL A 182 7.52 -19.79 -14.74
N ILE A 183 8.34 -18.78 -14.41
CA ILE A 183 8.05 -17.83 -13.33
C ILE A 183 6.77 -17.03 -13.63
N GLU A 184 6.59 -16.51 -14.85
CA GLU A 184 5.38 -15.76 -15.20
C GLU A 184 4.12 -16.64 -15.25
N ASN A 185 4.23 -17.90 -15.70
CA ASN A 185 3.14 -18.88 -15.62
C ASN A 185 2.77 -19.17 -14.15
N ALA A 186 3.76 -19.39 -13.27
CA ALA A 186 3.53 -19.60 -11.84
C ALA A 186 2.91 -18.36 -11.13
N LYS A 187 3.13 -17.14 -11.64
CA LYS A 187 2.41 -15.93 -11.19
C LYS A 187 0.95 -15.93 -11.65
N GLN A 188 0.66 -16.34 -12.89
CA GLN A 188 -0.71 -16.44 -13.41
C GLN A 188 -1.52 -17.50 -12.66
N GLU A 189 -0.92 -18.66 -12.38
CA GLU A 189 -1.50 -19.74 -11.57
C GLU A 189 -1.65 -19.40 -10.08
N ARG A 190 -1.25 -18.19 -9.65
CA ARG A 190 -1.24 -17.73 -8.25
C ARG A 190 -0.38 -18.60 -7.30
N LYS A 191 0.60 -19.33 -7.85
CA LYS A 191 1.65 -20.03 -7.09
C LYS A 191 2.74 -19.06 -6.61
N LEU A 192 2.89 -17.92 -7.29
CA LEU A 192 3.76 -16.80 -6.92
C LEU A 192 2.97 -15.49 -6.73
N LEU A 193 3.61 -14.46 -6.20
CA LEU A 193 3.05 -13.12 -6.09
C LEU A 193 3.05 -12.42 -7.48
N PRO A 194 1.95 -11.80 -7.92
CA PRO A 194 1.91 -11.08 -9.20
C PRO A 194 2.60 -9.70 -9.10
N ILE A 195 3.92 -9.72 -8.90
CA ILE A 195 4.79 -8.54 -8.73
C ILE A 195 5.75 -8.45 -9.91
N LYS A 196 5.82 -7.25 -10.50
CA LYS A 196 6.84 -6.90 -11.51
C LYS A 196 8.11 -6.41 -10.81
N TYR A 197 9.26 -6.88 -11.30
CA TYR A 197 10.56 -6.44 -10.81
C TYR A 197 10.79 -4.94 -11.04
N LYS A 198 11.62 -4.32 -10.18
CA LYS A 198 11.87 -2.86 -10.21
C LYS A 198 13.35 -2.48 -10.16
N PHE A 199 14.17 -3.17 -10.95
CA PHE A 199 15.56 -2.77 -11.10
C PHE A 199 15.65 -1.42 -11.83
N ARG A 200 16.29 -0.46 -11.17
CA ARG A 200 16.76 0.81 -11.73
C ARG A 200 18.27 0.73 -11.93
#